data_AF-A0A1Y3CS19-F1
#
_entry.id   AF-A0A1Y3CS19-F1
#
_cell.length_a   1.000
_cell.length_b   1.000
_cell.length_c   1.000
_cell.angle_alpha   90.00
_cell.angle_beta   90.00
_cell.angle_gamma   90.00
#
_symmetry.space_group_name_H-M   'P 1'
#
loop_
_entity.id
_entity.type
_entity.pdbx_description
1 polymer ?
#
loop_
_entity_poly.entity_id
_entity_poly.type
_entity_poly.pdbx_seq_one_letter_code
_entity_poly.pdbx_strand_id
1 'polypeptide(L)'
;MISNKQTALFLKEMREQHPSAFKRNFLFYSMIKTKGILDELKELIPWVLAAMIFISLSMSLGHFISVQLPQFNHFRSYGIAVLAIMLLLMLYTPLVIKQIKHSSTSLYQQLRHTPIKLAALILLQAINIAYIESVFLQIILFFLALSFGFVRFYKENMFREGTQNEQYFYLQETRRICFWSYKQILKIKLKRLFSAKNSKALKALQQQEQQFIDLYIQLIRYENELCKTHKHVDVETYLDSLM
;
A
#
# COMPACT_ATOMS: atom_id res chain seq x y z
N MET A 1 1.93 14.95 -23.04
CA MET A 1 2.63 13.95 -22.20
C MET A 1 3.78 14.64 -21.48
N ILE A 2 4.00 14.29 -20.21
CA ILE A 2 5.15 14.78 -19.43
C ILE A 2 6.41 14.07 -19.96
N SER A 3 7.47 14.83 -20.25
CA SER A 3 8.75 14.25 -20.68
C SER A 3 9.63 13.86 -19.48
N ASN A 4 10.47 12.83 -19.63
CA ASN A 4 11.41 12.40 -18.59
C ASN A 4 12.31 13.55 -18.10
N LYS A 5 12.75 14.43 -19.00
CA LYS A 5 13.60 15.59 -18.67
C LYS A 5 12.87 16.59 -17.77
N GLN A 6 11.58 16.85 -18.03
CA GLN A 6 10.74 17.69 -17.18
C GLN A 6 10.57 17.07 -15.79
N THR A 7 10.36 15.75 -15.71
CA THR A 7 10.22 15.06 -14.42
C THR A 7 11.53 15.05 -13.62
N ALA A 8 12.66 14.84 -14.29
CA ALA A 8 13.97 14.90 -13.64
C ALA A 8 14.24 16.30 -13.05
N LEU A 9 13.96 17.36 -13.81
CA LEU A 9 14.11 18.75 -13.34
C LEU A 9 13.17 19.05 -12.17
N PHE A 10 11.89 18.69 -12.30
CA PHE A 10 10.90 18.85 -11.23
C PHE A 10 11.33 18.15 -9.94
N LEU A 11 11.77 16.90 -10.01
CA LEU A 11 12.23 16.15 -8.84
C LEU A 11 13.52 16.72 -8.25
N LYS A 12 14.40 17.28 -9.08
CA LYS A 12 15.62 17.96 -8.63
C LYS A 12 15.28 19.22 -7.81
N GLU A 13 14.43 20.09 -8.35
CA GLU A 13 13.95 21.30 -7.65
C GLU A 13 13.27 20.94 -6.32
N MET A 14 12.39 19.93 -6.34
CA MET A 14 11.73 19.44 -5.14
C MET A 14 12.72 18.89 -4.11
N ARG A 15 13.80 18.23 -4.55
CA ARG A 15 14.83 17.69 -3.66
C ARG A 15 15.68 18.79 -3.02
N GLU A 16 15.94 19.86 -3.75
CA GLU A 16 16.65 21.05 -3.23
C GLU A 16 15.78 21.80 -2.21
N GLN A 17 14.49 22.00 -2.50
CA GLN A 17 13.56 22.69 -1.60
C GLN A 17 13.18 21.84 -0.38
N HIS A 18 13.03 20.52 -0.55
CA HIS A 18 12.49 19.61 0.47
C HIS A 18 13.30 18.31 0.59
N PRO A 19 14.57 18.36 1.02
CA PRO A 19 15.44 17.17 1.07
C PRO A 19 14.93 16.08 2.02
N SER A 20 14.18 16.46 3.06
CA SER A 20 13.58 15.51 4.02
C SER A 20 12.50 14.61 3.40
N ALA A 21 11.89 15.02 2.28
CA ALA A 21 10.92 14.22 1.55
C ALA A 21 11.54 12.96 0.92
N PHE A 22 12.83 13.03 0.57
CA PHE A 22 13.54 11.99 -0.17
C PHE A 22 14.45 11.11 0.69
N LYS A 23 14.88 11.57 1.88
CA LYS A 23 15.77 10.80 2.76
C LYS A 23 15.06 9.96 3.83
N ARG A 24 13.89 10.41 4.33
CA ARG A 24 13.25 9.82 5.52
C ARG A 24 11.77 9.47 5.32
N ASN A 25 11.28 9.48 4.08
CA ASN A 25 9.91 9.08 3.77
C ASN A 25 9.88 7.76 3.01
N PHE A 26 9.32 6.71 3.61
CA PHE A 26 9.18 5.41 3.00
C PHE A 26 7.70 5.16 2.66
N LEU A 27 7.49 4.53 1.50
CA LEU A 27 6.20 3.98 1.10
C LEU A 27 6.26 2.48 1.29
N PHE A 28 5.20 1.88 1.84
CA PHE A 28 5.12 0.44 2.06
C PHE A 28 4.33 -0.28 0.95
N TYR A 29 4.33 0.27 -0.26
CA TYR A 29 3.58 -0.26 -1.38
C TYR A 29 4.30 -0.01 -2.72
N SER A 30 3.88 -0.74 -3.76
CA SER A 30 4.32 -0.58 -5.16
C SER A 30 5.84 -0.75 -5.35
N MET A 31 6.44 -1.68 -4.62
CA MET A 31 7.87 -1.98 -4.75
C MET A 31 8.19 -2.70 -6.08
N ILE A 32 7.26 -3.53 -6.57
CA ILE A 32 7.41 -4.31 -7.79
C ILE A 32 6.43 -3.76 -8.83
N LYS A 33 6.97 -3.25 -9.94
CA LYS A 33 6.20 -2.73 -11.06
C LYS A 33 6.33 -3.70 -12.23
N THR A 34 5.19 -4.11 -12.79
CA THR A 34 5.13 -5.12 -13.85
C THR A 34 4.40 -4.56 -15.08
N LYS A 35 4.87 -4.95 -16.27
CA LYS A 35 4.26 -4.52 -17.53
C LYS A 35 2.88 -5.16 -17.76
N GLY A 36 2.64 -6.31 -17.13
CA GLY A 36 1.34 -6.98 -17.11
C GLY A 36 1.48 -8.46 -16.77
N ILE A 37 0.48 -9.26 -17.16
CA ILE A 37 0.34 -10.68 -16.79
C ILE A 37 1.55 -11.51 -17.26
N LEU A 38 2.20 -11.14 -18.37
CA LEU A 38 3.32 -11.88 -18.97
C LEU A 38 4.68 -11.66 -18.29
N ASP A 39 4.79 -10.75 -17.32
CA ASP A 39 6.01 -10.56 -16.51
C ASP A 39 5.98 -11.51 -15.28
N GLU A 40 5.59 -12.78 -15.51
CA GLU A 40 5.13 -13.77 -14.53
C GLU A 40 6.10 -13.99 -13.37
N LEU A 41 7.41 -14.01 -13.66
CA LEU A 41 8.45 -14.20 -12.64
C LEU A 41 8.41 -13.10 -11.58
N LYS A 42 8.17 -11.85 -11.96
CA LYS A 42 8.04 -10.75 -11.01
C LYS A 42 6.73 -10.81 -10.24
N GLU A 43 5.69 -11.40 -10.83
CA GLU A 43 4.41 -11.59 -10.17
C GLU A 43 4.48 -12.63 -9.03
N LEU A 44 5.41 -13.58 -9.11
CA LEU A 44 5.63 -14.60 -8.08
C LEU A 44 6.43 -14.10 -6.87
N ILE A 45 7.26 -13.06 -7.03
CA ILE A 45 8.13 -12.57 -5.94
C ILE A 45 7.35 -12.23 -4.66
N PRO A 46 6.25 -11.44 -4.69
CA PRO A 46 5.51 -11.14 -3.47
C PRO A 46 4.81 -12.37 -2.88
N TRP A 47 4.43 -13.35 -3.71
CA TRP A 47 3.84 -14.61 -3.25
C TRP A 47 4.85 -15.48 -2.51
N VAL A 48 6.05 -15.64 -3.07
CA VAL A 48 7.15 -16.35 -2.41
C VAL A 48 7.50 -15.67 -1.08
N LEU A 49 7.58 -14.34 -1.07
CA LEU A 49 7.82 -13.57 0.16
C LEU A 49 6.70 -13.79 1.20
N ALA A 50 5.44 -13.76 0.77
CA ALA A 50 4.30 -14.02 1.65
C ALA A 50 4.33 -15.44 2.22
N ALA A 51 4.65 -16.43 1.39
CA ALA A 51 4.78 -17.82 1.81
C ALA A 51 5.88 -17.98 2.87
N MET A 52 7.09 -17.48 2.60
CA MET A 52 8.22 -17.59 3.52
C MET A 52 7.94 -16.97 4.89
N ILE A 53 7.26 -15.82 4.91
CA ILE A 53 6.95 -15.10 6.16
C ILE A 53 5.76 -15.73 6.86
N PHE A 54 4.59 -15.76 6.21
CA PHE A 54 3.33 -16.02 6.89
C PHE A 54 3.02 -17.50 7.05
N ILE A 55 3.48 -18.38 6.16
CA ILE A 55 3.28 -19.83 6.34
C ILE A 55 4.15 -20.31 7.51
N SER A 56 5.44 -19.99 7.50
CA SER A 56 6.37 -20.29 8.60
C SER A 56 5.86 -19.73 9.94
N LEU A 57 5.41 -18.48 9.94
CA LEU A 57 4.85 -17.84 11.14
C LEU A 57 3.57 -18.55 11.61
N SER A 58 2.68 -18.93 10.69
CA SER A 58 1.45 -19.63 11.04
C SER A 58 1.72 -21.00 11.67
N MET A 59 2.72 -21.74 11.17
CA MET A 59 3.12 -23.03 11.73
C MET A 59 3.73 -22.85 13.13
N SER A 60 4.68 -21.93 13.27
CA SER A 60 5.33 -21.65 14.55
C SER A 60 4.34 -21.17 15.60
N LEU A 61 3.43 -20.27 15.23
CA LEU A 61 2.41 -19.73 16.14
C LEU A 61 1.35 -20.78 16.46
N GLY A 62 0.94 -21.60 15.49
CA GLY A 62 0.01 -22.70 15.72
C GLY A 62 0.56 -23.75 16.68
N HIS A 63 1.85 -24.10 16.53
CA HIS A 63 2.54 -24.98 17.47
C HIS A 63 2.61 -24.37 18.87
N PHE A 64 3.03 -23.10 18.98
CA PHE A 64 3.06 -22.39 20.25
C PHE A 64 1.70 -22.38 20.95
N ILE A 65 0.61 -22.10 20.21
CA ILE A 65 -0.76 -22.12 20.75
C ILE A 65 -1.13 -23.53 21.23
N SER A 66 -0.81 -24.57 20.46
CA SER A 66 -1.15 -25.95 20.83
C SER A 66 -0.47 -26.42 22.13
N VAL A 67 0.75 -25.93 22.39
CA VAL A 67 1.51 -26.24 23.62
C VAL A 67 0.95 -25.47 24.82
N GLN A 68 0.63 -24.19 24.64
CA GLN A 68 0.19 -23.32 25.74
C GLN A 68 -1.29 -23.47 26.09
N LEU A 69 -2.12 -23.86 25.11
CA LEU A 69 -3.57 -23.98 25.25
C LEU A 69 -4.00 -25.39 24.82
N PRO A 70 -3.70 -26.42 25.62
CA PRO A 70 -3.92 -27.82 25.26
C PRO A 70 -5.40 -28.18 25.09
N GLN A 71 -6.34 -27.33 25.55
CA GLN A 71 -7.77 -27.50 25.28
C GLN A 71 -8.13 -27.35 23.79
N PHE A 72 -7.27 -26.76 22.97
CA PHE A 72 -7.52 -26.62 21.53
C PHE A 72 -6.92 -27.79 20.76
N ASN A 73 -7.75 -28.43 19.93
CA ASN A 73 -7.26 -29.42 18.98
C ASN A 73 -6.28 -28.79 17.98
N HIS A 74 -5.56 -29.62 17.23
CA HIS A 74 -4.56 -29.16 16.25
C HIS A 74 -5.15 -28.19 15.21
N PHE A 75 -6.36 -28.49 14.72
CA PHE A 75 -7.06 -27.64 13.76
C PHE A 75 -7.32 -26.24 14.32
N ARG A 76 -7.92 -26.12 15.51
CA ARG A 76 -8.24 -24.84 16.14
C ARG A 76 -6.98 -24.06 16.50
N SER A 77 -5.94 -24.73 16.97
CA SER A 77 -4.65 -24.06 17.27
C SER A 77 -4.05 -23.41 16.03
N TYR A 78 -3.99 -24.13 14.92
CA TYR A 78 -3.51 -23.59 13.65
C TYR A 78 -4.47 -22.55 13.05
N GLY A 79 -5.78 -22.75 13.17
CA GLY A 79 -6.81 -21.80 12.77
C GLY A 79 -6.72 -20.47 13.50
N ILE A 80 -6.50 -20.50 14.82
CA ILE A 80 -6.28 -19.29 15.65
C ILE A 80 -4.99 -18.58 15.22
N ALA A 81 -3.91 -19.31 14.91
CA ALA A 81 -2.69 -18.71 14.40
C ALA A 81 -2.91 -17.97 13.07
N VAL A 82 -3.62 -18.61 12.13
CA VAL A 82 -4.03 -17.99 10.85
C VAL A 82 -4.88 -16.75 11.11
N LEU A 83 -5.88 -16.84 11.99
CA LEU A 83 -6.76 -15.72 12.34
C LEU A 83 -5.97 -14.55 12.94
N ALA A 84 -4.99 -14.82 13.82
CA ALA A 84 -4.12 -13.80 14.41
C ALA A 84 -3.30 -13.07 13.34
N ILE A 85 -2.76 -13.80 12.37
CA ILE A 85 -2.06 -13.19 11.22
C ILE A 85 -3.02 -12.34 10.38
N MET A 86 -4.23 -12.82 10.10
CA MET A 86 -5.23 -12.05 9.36
C MET A 86 -5.61 -10.75 10.07
N LEU A 87 -5.76 -10.77 11.40
CA LEU A 87 -6.00 -9.58 12.23
C LEU A 87 -4.81 -8.60 12.17
N LEU A 88 -3.58 -9.11 12.19
CA LEU A 88 -2.38 -8.28 11.99
C LEU A 88 -2.38 -7.60 10.61
N LEU A 89 -2.73 -8.33 9.55
CA LEU A 89 -2.88 -7.77 8.21
C LEU A 89 -4.00 -6.72 8.14
N MET A 90 -5.10 -6.93 8.88
CA MET A 90 -6.19 -5.95 9.00
C MET A 90 -5.74 -4.67 9.70
N LEU A 91 -4.80 -4.72 10.64
CA LEU A 91 -4.24 -3.52 11.27
C LEU A 91 -3.25 -2.80 10.35
N TYR A 92 -2.43 -3.55 9.62
CA TYR A 92 -1.43 -3.00 8.69
C TYR A 92 -2.07 -2.35 7.45
N THR A 93 -3.09 -2.98 6.88
CA THR A 93 -3.69 -2.59 5.60
C THR A 93 -4.22 -1.14 5.57
N PRO A 94 -5.00 -0.64 6.56
CA PRO A 94 -5.43 0.75 6.60
C PRO A 94 -4.29 1.76 6.59
N LEU A 95 -3.15 1.42 7.21
CA LEU A 95 -1.97 2.28 7.21
C LEU A 95 -1.44 2.44 5.78
N VAL A 96 -1.29 1.34 5.05
CA VAL A 96 -0.82 1.34 3.65
C VAL A 96 -1.82 2.04 2.74
N ILE A 97 -3.11 1.73 2.85
CA ILE A 97 -4.18 2.37 2.08
C ILE A 97 -4.19 3.88 2.30
N LYS A 98 -3.92 4.36 3.52
CA LYS A 98 -3.78 5.78 3.80
C LYS A 98 -2.57 6.40 3.09
N GLN A 99 -1.44 5.67 2.97
CA GLN A 99 -0.32 6.14 2.15
C GLN A 99 -0.74 6.26 0.69
N ILE A 100 -1.35 5.22 0.14
CA ILE A 100 -1.79 5.15 -1.26
C ILE A 100 -2.79 6.27 -1.56
N LYS A 101 -3.81 6.47 -0.70
CA LYS A 101 -4.80 7.55 -0.83
C LYS A 101 -4.18 8.93 -1.03
N HIS A 102 -3.04 9.17 -0.39
CA HIS A 102 -2.34 10.46 -0.41
C HIS A 102 -1.06 10.45 -1.24
N SER A 103 -0.92 9.49 -2.15
CA SER A 103 0.22 9.46 -3.06
C SER A 103 -0.08 8.91 -4.44
N SER A 104 -1.08 8.04 -4.62
CA SER A 104 -1.47 7.52 -5.92
C SER A 104 -2.97 7.37 -6.09
N THR A 105 -3.53 8.08 -7.07
CA THR A 105 -4.99 8.08 -7.32
C THR A 105 -5.44 6.76 -7.94
N SER A 106 -4.74 6.29 -8.98
CA SER A 106 -5.06 5.03 -9.69
C SER A 106 -5.01 3.83 -8.75
N LEU A 107 -3.92 3.68 -7.99
CA LEU A 107 -3.78 2.54 -7.09
C LEU A 107 -4.78 2.58 -5.92
N TYR A 108 -5.16 3.78 -5.45
CA TYR A 108 -6.18 3.93 -4.42
C TYR A 108 -7.54 3.42 -4.91
N GLN A 109 -7.94 3.74 -6.14
CA GLN A 109 -9.20 3.25 -6.70
C GLN A 109 -9.25 1.72 -6.75
N GLN A 110 -8.13 1.07 -7.08
CA GLN A 110 -8.02 -0.39 -7.14
C GLN A 110 -8.05 -1.06 -5.77
N LEU A 111 -7.45 -0.46 -4.73
CA LEU A 111 -7.20 -1.11 -3.44
C LEU A 111 -8.02 -0.57 -2.27
N ARG A 112 -8.79 0.51 -2.40
CA ARG A 112 -9.50 1.16 -1.28
C ARG A 112 -10.41 0.24 -0.47
N HIS A 113 -10.96 -0.82 -1.08
CA HIS A 113 -11.88 -1.75 -0.43
C HIS A 113 -11.20 -2.96 0.21
N THR A 114 -9.87 -3.06 0.17
CA THR A 114 -9.11 -4.17 0.77
C THR A 114 -9.43 -4.39 2.26
N PRO A 115 -9.56 -3.35 3.13
CA PRO A 115 -9.92 -3.58 4.53
C PRO A 115 -11.25 -4.33 4.71
N ILE A 116 -12.26 -4.01 3.88
CA ILE A 116 -13.58 -4.65 3.93
C ILE A 116 -13.47 -6.11 3.49
N LYS A 117 -12.71 -6.38 2.43
CA LYS A 117 -12.46 -7.75 1.96
C LYS A 117 -11.76 -8.60 3.03
N LEU A 118 -10.77 -8.04 3.72
CA LEU A 118 -10.10 -8.71 4.83
C LEU A 118 -11.05 -8.97 6.00
N ALA A 119 -11.88 -8.00 6.38
CA ALA A 119 -12.86 -8.18 7.46
C ALA A 119 -13.84 -9.33 7.15
N ALA A 120 -14.33 -9.42 5.92
CA ALA A 120 -15.18 -10.52 5.48
C ALA A 120 -14.46 -11.88 5.60
N LEU A 121 -13.21 -11.98 5.15
CA LEU A 121 -12.41 -13.20 5.26
C LEU A 121 -12.16 -13.59 6.73
N ILE A 122 -11.90 -12.62 7.61
CA ILE A 122 -11.69 -12.85 9.05
C ILE A 122 -12.94 -13.44 9.69
N LEU A 123 -14.12 -12.89 9.38
CA LEU A 123 -15.39 -13.43 9.87
C LEU A 123 -15.62 -14.86 9.37
N LEU A 124 -15.38 -15.12 8.09
CA LEU A 124 -15.48 -16.47 7.53
C LEU A 124 -14.48 -17.43 8.19
N GLN A 125 -13.26 -16.99 8.50
CA GLN A 125 -12.27 -17.81 9.19
C GLN A 125 -12.69 -18.09 10.64
N ALA A 126 -13.26 -17.12 11.34
CA ALA A 126 -13.80 -17.33 12.69
C ALA A 126 -14.96 -18.36 12.68
N ILE A 127 -15.85 -18.28 11.69
CA ILE A 127 -16.93 -19.28 11.49
C ILE A 127 -16.33 -20.65 11.17
N ASN A 128 -15.31 -20.72 10.33
CA ASN A 128 -14.63 -21.97 10.00
C ASN A 128 -14.01 -22.62 11.25
N ILE A 129 -13.38 -21.82 12.12
CA ILE A 129 -12.81 -22.31 13.38
C ILE A 129 -13.89 -22.80 14.35
N ALA A 130 -14.99 -22.07 14.46
CA ALA A 130 -16.01 -22.33 15.47
C ALA A 130 -16.97 -23.47 15.10
N TYR A 131 -17.27 -23.66 13.81
CA TYR A 131 -18.38 -24.52 13.38
C TYR A 131 -18.05 -25.52 12.26
N ILE A 132 -17.26 -25.14 11.26
CA ILE A 132 -17.09 -25.96 10.04
C ILE A 132 -15.90 -26.92 10.17
N GLU A 133 -14.82 -26.46 10.81
CA GLU A 133 -13.55 -27.16 10.98
C GLU A 133 -12.91 -27.69 9.69
N SER A 134 -13.01 -26.94 8.58
CA SER A 134 -12.46 -27.34 7.28
C SER A 134 -11.04 -26.80 7.04
N VAL A 135 -10.09 -27.71 6.89
CA VAL A 135 -8.69 -27.40 6.51
C VAL A 135 -8.63 -26.77 5.12
N PHE A 136 -9.41 -27.29 4.16
CA PHE A 136 -9.44 -26.77 2.80
C PHE A 136 -9.94 -25.31 2.77
N LEU A 137 -11.03 -25.03 3.49
CA LEU A 137 -11.56 -23.67 3.60
C LEU A 137 -10.54 -22.73 4.26
N GLN A 138 -9.85 -23.19 5.31
CA GLN A 138 -8.82 -22.41 5.97
C GLN A 138 -7.66 -22.04 5.03
N ILE A 139 -7.19 -22.98 4.20
CA ILE A 139 -6.13 -22.72 3.22
C ILE A 139 -6.57 -21.65 2.22
N ILE A 140 -7.79 -21.75 1.69
CA ILE A 140 -8.34 -20.75 0.74
C ILE A 140 -8.47 -19.39 1.40
N LEU A 141 -9.07 -19.32 2.59
CA LEU A 141 -9.26 -18.05 3.31
C LEU A 141 -7.92 -17.39 3.63
N PHE A 142 -6.92 -18.18 4.04
CA PHE A 142 -5.60 -17.67 4.32
C PHE A 142 -4.90 -17.17 3.06
N PHE A 143 -4.95 -17.94 1.97
CA PHE A 143 -4.42 -17.51 0.67
C PHE A 143 -5.02 -16.18 0.20
N LEU A 144 -6.34 -16.04 0.28
CA LEU A 144 -7.02 -14.79 -0.09
C LEU A 144 -6.63 -13.63 0.83
N ALA A 145 -6.48 -13.89 2.14
CA ALA A 145 -6.04 -12.88 3.09
C ALA A 145 -4.60 -12.41 2.80
N LEU A 146 -3.68 -13.31 2.44
CA LEU A 146 -2.34 -12.95 2.00
C LEU A 146 -2.36 -12.16 0.68
N SER A 147 -3.23 -12.55 -0.26
CA SER A 147 -3.41 -11.81 -1.52
C SER A 147 -3.80 -10.35 -1.27
N PHE A 148 -4.87 -10.15 -0.50
CA PHE A 148 -5.43 -8.84 -0.23
C PHE A 148 -4.58 -8.02 0.74
N GLY A 149 -4.11 -8.63 1.83
CA GLY A 149 -3.43 -7.95 2.92
C GLY A 149 -1.93 -7.73 2.73
N PHE A 150 -1.31 -8.39 1.74
CA PHE A 150 0.13 -8.29 1.51
C PHE A 150 0.49 -8.19 0.03
N VAL A 151 0.24 -9.25 -0.76
CA VAL A 151 0.75 -9.39 -2.14
C VAL A 151 0.36 -8.21 -3.02
N ARG A 152 -0.92 -7.82 -3.01
CA ARG A 152 -1.44 -6.72 -3.84
C ARG A 152 -0.86 -5.35 -3.48
N PHE A 153 -0.28 -5.18 -2.29
CA PHE A 153 0.39 -3.92 -1.94
C PHE A 153 1.81 -3.84 -2.48
N TYR A 154 2.50 -4.97 -2.62
CA TYR A 154 3.87 -4.99 -3.15
C TYR A 154 3.92 -4.86 -4.67
N LYS A 155 2.84 -5.24 -5.35
CA LYS A 155 2.75 -5.33 -6.81
C LYS A 155 1.91 -4.20 -7.40
N GLU A 156 2.39 -3.61 -8.49
CA GLU A 156 1.61 -2.72 -9.35
C GLU A 156 1.76 -3.15 -10.82
N ASN A 157 0.63 -3.34 -11.51
CA ASN A 157 0.57 -3.85 -12.88
C ASN A 157 0.17 -2.77 -13.88
N MET A 158 0.15 -3.13 -15.18
CA MET A 158 -0.38 -2.35 -16.30
C MET A 158 0.53 -1.20 -16.76
N PHE A 159 1.84 -1.36 -16.60
CA PHE A 159 2.79 -0.42 -17.19
C PHE A 159 3.00 -0.71 -18.67
N ARG A 160 3.03 0.33 -19.51
CA ARG A 160 3.21 0.20 -20.96
C ARG A 160 4.56 -0.44 -21.27
N GLU A 161 4.65 -1.20 -22.37
CA GLU A 161 5.89 -1.91 -22.73
C GLU A 161 7.11 -1.00 -22.87
N GLY A 162 6.93 0.20 -23.43
CA GLY A 162 7.97 1.21 -23.58
C GLY A 162 8.40 1.91 -22.29
N THR A 163 7.81 1.57 -21.13
CA THR A 163 8.15 2.22 -19.87
C THR A 163 9.52 1.75 -19.36
N GLN A 164 10.41 2.71 -19.13
CA GLN A 164 11.78 2.49 -18.69
C GLN A 164 11.91 2.52 -17.16
N ASN A 165 12.99 1.93 -16.64
CA ASN A 165 13.25 1.88 -15.20
C ASN A 165 13.36 3.28 -14.55
N GLU A 166 13.87 4.27 -15.28
CA GLU A 166 13.93 5.65 -14.79
C GLU A 166 12.53 6.24 -14.54
N GLN A 167 11.55 5.90 -15.39
CA GLN A 167 10.17 6.35 -15.25
C GLN A 167 9.49 5.70 -14.04
N TYR A 168 9.79 4.42 -13.77
CA TYR A 168 9.37 3.75 -12.53
C TYR A 168 9.95 4.42 -11.28
N PHE A 169 11.22 4.81 -11.34
CA PHE A 169 11.89 5.52 -10.27
C PHE A 169 11.26 6.89 -10.05
N TYR A 170 11.08 7.69 -11.10
CA TYR A 170 10.46 9.00 -11.02
C TYR A 170 9.05 8.95 -10.45
N LEU A 171 8.22 8.02 -10.92
CA LEU A 171 6.86 7.83 -10.38
C LEU A 171 6.89 7.51 -8.87
N GLN A 172 7.82 6.66 -8.43
CA GLN A 172 7.95 6.33 -7.02
C GLN A 172 8.42 7.53 -6.19
N GLU A 173 9.39 8.29 -6.67
CA GLU A 173 9.87 9.50 -5.99
C GLU A 173 8.78 10.57 -5.90
N THR A 174 8.00 10.77 -6.96
CA THR A 174 6.82 11.65 -6.96
C THR A 174 5.82 11.21 -5.89
N ARG A 175 5.47 9.91 -5.82
CA ARG A 175 4.57 9.38 -4.79
C ARG A 175 5.12 9.58 -3.37
N ARG A 176 6.44 9.45 -3.18
CA ARG A 176 7.08 9.71 -1.89
C ARG A 176 6.91 11.16 -1.47
N ILE A 177 7.15 12.13 -2.35
CA ILE A 177 6.97 13.53 -1.98
C ILE A 177 5.49 13.89 -1.78
N CYS A 178 4.55 13.32 -2.55
CA CYS A 178 3.10 13.46 -2.31
C CYS A 178 2.71 13.05 -0.88
N PHE A 179 3.15 11.86 -0.45
CA PHE A 179 2.81 11.40 0.89
C PHE A 179 3.51 12.21 1.99
N TRP A 180 4.73 12.69 1.71
CA TRP A 180 5.46 13.55 2.64
C TRP A 180 4.75 14.90 2.83
N SER A 181 4.29 15.56 1.75
CA SER A 181 3.58 16.84 1.86
C SER A 181 2.30 16.68 2.68
N TYR A 182 1.54 15.60 2.46
CA TYR A 182 0.40 15.23 3.30
C TYR A 182 0.76 15.05 4.78
N LYS A 183 1.89 14.39 5.08
CA LYS A 183 2.39 14.27 6.47
C LYS A 183 2.68 15.63 7.10
N GLN A 184 3.21 16.59 6.34
CA GLN A 184 3.47 17.94 6.87
C GLN A 184 2.16 18.66 7.21
N ILE A 185 1.13 18.53 6.35
CA ILE A 185 -0.21 19.07 6.64
C ILE A 185 -0.74 18.49 7.96
N LEU A 186 -0.65 17.16 8.16
CA LEU A 186 -1.09 16.53 9.41
C LEU A 186 -0.31 17.03 10.63
N LYS A 187 1.01 17.19 10.51
CA LYS A 187 1.85 17.73 11.60
C LYS A 187 1.46 19.16 11.95
N ILE A 188 1.18 19.99 10.94
CA ILE A 188 0.77 21.38 11.16
C ILE A 188 -0.63 21.43 11.80
N LYS A 189 -1.59 20.65 11.30
CA LYS A 189 -2.92 20.51 11.92
C LYS A 189 -2.84 20.09 13.38
N LEU A 190 -1.98 19.12 13.70
CA LEU A 190 -1.75 18.68 15.07
C LEU A 190 -1.18 19.83 15.93
N LYS A 191 -0.14 20.53 15.46
CA LYS A 191 0.42 21.70 16.16
C LYS A 191 -0.61 22.80 16.40
N ARG A 192 -1.51 23.03 15.44
CA ARG A 192 -2.60 24.00 15.56
C ARG A 192 -3.58 23.65 16.68
N LEU A 193 -3.90 22.37 16.87
CA LEU A 193 -4.78 21.92 17.97
C LEU A 193 -4.22 22.28 19.36
N PHE A 194 -2.89 22.30 19.50
CA PHE A 194 -2.20 22.62 20.76
C PHE A 194 -1.77 24.10 20.87
N SER A 195 -2.09 24.94 19.88
CA SER A 195 -1.68 26.35 19.88
C SER A 195 -2.73 27.24 20.54
N ALA A 196 -2.31 28.25 21.29
CA ALA A 196 -3.21 29.23 21.90
C ALA A 196 -4.01 29.99 20.83
N LYS A 197 -5.34 30.09 21.05
CA LYS A 197 -6.25 30.87 20.21
C LYS A 197 -5.80 32.34 20.22
N ASN A 198 -5.68 32.96 19.04
CA ASN A 198 -5.23 34.35 18.80
C ASN A 198 -3.71 34.66 18.85
N SER A 199 -2.84 33.64 18.87
CA SER A 199 -1.40 33.89 18.75
C SER A 199 -0.97 34.23 17.30
N LYS A 200 0.06 35.09 17.14
CA LYS A 200 0.74 35.29 15.84
C LYS A 200 1.25 33.96 15.25
N ALA A 201 1.65 33.03 16.12
CA ALA A 201 2.05 31.68 15.75
C ALA A 201 0.95 30.88 15.04
N LEU A 202 -0.32 31.02 15.47
CA LEU A 202 -1.45 30.35 14.83
C LEU A 202 -1.70 30.85 13.40
N LYS A 203 -1.54 32.15 13.15
CA LYS A 203 -1.64 32.73 11.80
C LYS A 203 -0.51 32.23 10.89
N ALA A 204 0.72 32.15 11.40
CA ALA A 204 1.84 31.59 10.66
C ALA A 204 1.63 30.10 10.31
N LEU A 205 1.10 29.31 11.25
CA LEU A 205 0.76 27.90 11.00
C LEU A 205 -0.36 27.74 9.95
N GLN A 206 -1.34 28.64 9.90
CA GLN A 206 -2.38 28.63 8.86
C GLN A 206 -1.81 28.90 7.47
N GLN A 207 -0.94 29.90 7.34
CA GLN A 207 -0.26 30.19 6.07
C GLN A 207 0.61 29.01 5.62
N GLN A 208 1.38 28.42 6.56
CA GLN A 208 2.20 27.25 6.28
C GLN A 208 1.35 26.04 5.87
N GLU A 209 0.20 25.82 6.51
CA GLU A 209 -0.73 24.76 6.13
C GLU A 209 -1.21 24.94 4.69
N GLN A 210 -1.62 26.15 4.31
CA GLN A 210 -2.10 26.44 2.97
C GLN A 210 -1.02 26.16 1.92
N GLN A 211 0.22 26.60 2.16
CA GLN A 211 1.36 26.32 1.28
C GLN A 211 1.55 24.81 1.04
N PHE A 212 1.44 23.99 2.10
CA PHE A 212 1.57 22.54 1.96
C PHE A 212 0.34 21.89 1.32
N ILE A 213 -0.86 22.44 1.50
CA ILE A 213 -2.07 22.00 0.80
C ILE A 213 -1.91 22.23 -0.70
N ASP A 214 -1.48 23.42 -1.10
CA ASP A 214 -1.30 23.78 -2.50
C ASP A 214 -0.21 22.92 -3.15
N LEU A 215 0.91 22.71 -2.45
CA LEU A 215 1.97 21.78 -2.86
C LEU A 215 1.44 20.35 -3.02
N TYR A 216 0.66 19.85 -2.06
CA TYR A 216 0.06 18.52 -2.13
C TYR A 216 -0.87 18.37 -3.35
N ILE A 217 -1.71 19.37 -3.62
CA ILE A 217 -2.60 19.37 -4.78
C ILE A 217 -1.80 19.38 -6.09
N GLN A 218 -0.74 20.18 -6.18
CA GLN A 218 0.14 20.20 -7.34
C GLN A 218 0.78 18.82 -7.56
N LEU A 219 1.32 18.23 -6.50
CA LEU A 219 2.01 16.94 -6.55
C LEU A 219 1.08 15.79 -6.93
N ILE A 220 -0.13 15.72 -6.38
CA ILE A 220 -1.06 14.63 -6.70
C ILE A 220 -1.59 14.74 -8.14
N ARG A 221 -1.78 15.96 -8.66
CA ARG A 221 -2.12 16.18 -10.07
C ARG A 221 -0.98 15.75 -10.97
N TYR A 222 0.24 16.11 -10.61
CA TYR A 222 1.43 15.70 -11.34
C TYR A 222 1.62 14.18 -11.35
N GLU A 223 1.43 13.51 -10.21
CA GLU A 223 1.47 12.04 -10.13
C GLU A 223 0.43 11.39 -11.04
N ASN A 224 -0.79 11.91 -11.08
CA ASN A 224 -1.86 11.36 -11.89
C ASN A 224 -1.53 11.47 -13.40
N GLU A 225 -1.04 12.62 -13.85
CA GLU A 225 -0.63 12.81 -15.25
C GLU A 225 0.59 11.95 -15.63
N LEU A 226 1.55 11.80 -14.72
CA LEU A 226 2.69 10.92 -14.90
C LEU A 226 2.24 9.44 -14.98
N CYS A 227 1.32 9.04 -14.10
CA CYS A 227 0.76 7.69 -14.07
C CYS A 227 0.03 7.35 -15.38
N LYS A 228 -0.83 8.24 -15.89
CA LYS A 228 -1.51 8.06 -17.18
C LYS A 228 -0.55 7.96 -18.37
N THR A 229 0.61 8.61 -18.28
CA THR A 229 1.66 8.57 -19.31
C THR A 229 2.32 7.19 -19.37
N HIS A 230 2.51 6.54 -18.23
CA HIS A 230 3.25 5.28 -18.11
C HIS A 230 2.38 4.03 -18.01
N LYS A 231 1.11 4.15 -17.65
CA LYS A 231 0.19 3.02 -17.49
C LYS A 231 -0.88 3.01 -18.57
N HIS A 232 -1.41 1.81 -18.85
CA HIS A 232 -2.69 1.68 -19.54
C HIS A 232 -3.80 2.14 -18.60
N VAL A 233 -4.77 2.87 -19.13
CA VAL A 233 -5.88 3.41 -18.33
C VAL A 233 -6.78 2.27 -17.86
N ASP A 234 -7.07 1.33 -18.77
CA ASP A 234 -7.95 0.19 -18.54
C ASP A 234 -7.38 -1.13 -19.09
N VAL A 235 -7.98 -2.25 -18.66
CA VAL A 235 -7.60 -3.62 -19.06
C VAL A 235 -7.81 -3.84 -20.55
N GLU A 236 -8.87 -3.28 -21.13
CA GLU A 236 -9.16 -3.35 -22.57
C GLU A 236 -8.01 -2.75 -23.39
N THR A 237 -7.57 -1.53 -23.04
CA THR A 237 -6.45 -0.87 -23.73
C THR A 237 -5.11 -1.61 -23.57
N TYR A 238 -4.97 -2.45 -22.55
CA TYR A 238 -3.80 -3.31 -22.39
C TYR A 238 -3.93 -4.57 -23.24
N LEU A 239 -5.10 -5.22 -23.24
CA LEU A 239 -5.36 -6.39 -24.09
C LEU A 239 -5.25 -6.05 -25.57
N ASP A 240 -5.75 -4.89 -25.99
CA ASP A 240 -5.61 -4.37 -27.35
C ASP A 240 -4.14 -4.13 -27.74
N SER A 241 -3.27 -3.83 -26.77
CA SER A 241 -1.84 -3.63 -27.04
C SER A 241 -1.03 -4.93 -27.13
N LEU A 242 -1.64 -6.06 -26.74
CA LEU A 242 -1.05 -7.39 -26.85
C LEU A 242 -1.46 -8.12 -28.14
N MET A 243 -2.51 -7.66 -28.82
CA MET A 243 -2.99 -8.17 -30.11
C MET A 243 -2.30 -7.46 -31.27
#